data_AF-A0AB74A600-F1
#
_entry.id   AF-A0AB74A600-F1
#
_cell.length_a   1.000
_cell.length_b   1.000
_cell.length_c   1.000
_cell.angle_alpha   90.00
_cell.angle_beta   90.00
_cell.angle_gamma   90.00
#
_symmetry.space_group_name_H-M   'P 1'
#
loop_
_entity.id
_entity.type
_entity.pdbx_description
1 polymer ?
#
loop_
_entity_poly.entity_id
_entity_poly.type
_entity_poly.pdbx_seq_one_letter_code
_entity_poly.pdbx_strand_id
1 'polypeptide(L)'
;MTLHYVPIINLAPYFSEDPDGTAAVAKAVNQACRDIGFLVITEHQIPGELIDRVSRLTRQFFDLPLAEKRKVDRPSPEMVRGYSAVAEESLSYSLEESAPGDLKESFSIGPSDVPDEDYYHNAQAGSHFAPNVWPAQNLLPGFKETYQAYFDAMSELAQSLMRLFALALELDECFFDDKIDRHISMFRSLSYPDIKTEVEAGQLRASAHTDYGSLTIVRPDNALGGLQVRNRQGEWVDVPYVENGFVVNIGDLMMQWTNDQWISTLHRVVNPPMTSEQDNRRQSLVFFHQPNYDTLIQCLPGCLQPGATPRHAPVTSGDHLLSKFVKQTTFGGSKVA
;
A
#
# COMPACT_ATOMS: atom_id res chain seq x y z
N MET A 1 -23.15 -12.97 8.10
CA MET A 1 -23.22 -13.25 6.65
C MET A 1 -21.88 -12.86 6.07
N THR A 2 -21.34 -13.64 5.13
CA THR A 2 -20.05 -13.32 4.48
C THR A 2 -20.22 -12.13 3.53
N LEU A 3 -19.30 -11.17 3.59
CA LEU A 3 -19.28 -10.02 2.68
C LEU A 3 -18.86 -10.44 1.26
N HIS A 4 -19.56 -9.89 0.27
CA HIS A 4 -19.25 -10.06 -1.16
C HIS A 4 -18.89 -8.74 -1.84
N TYR A 5 -18.84 -7.65 -1.08
CA TYR A 5 -18.50 -6.29 -1.51
C TYR A 5 -17.58 -5.66 -0.46
N VAL A 6 -16.90 -4.57 -0.84
CA VAL A 6 -16.02 -3.82 0.07
C VAL A 6 -16.86 -2.91 0.97
N PRO A 7 -16.87 -3.10 2.30
CA PRO A 7 -17.64 -2.26 3.21
C PRO A 7 -17.03 -0.87 3.38
N ILE A 8 -17.88 0.11 3.68
CA ILE A 8 -17.46 1.45 4.13
C ILE A 8 -17.59 1.50 5.65
N ILE A 9 -16.52 1.87 6.35
CA ILE A 9 -16.43 1.89 7.81
C ILE A 9 -16.07 3.31 8.26
N ASN A 10 -16.96 3.90 9.07
CA ASN A 10 -16.72 5.19 9.69
C ASN A 10 -15.87 5.02 10.95
N LEU A 11 -14.71 5.69 11.01
CA LEU A 11 -13.78 5.62 12.14
C LEU A 11 -14.06 6.65 13.25
N ALA A 12 -15.01 7.58 13.08
CA ALA A 12 -15.33 8.58 14.09
C ALA A 12 -15.59 7.99 15.49
N PRO A 13 -16.34 6.87 15.65
CA PRO A 13 -16.57 6.29 16.99
C PRO A 13 -15.31 5.76 17.67
N TYR A 14 -14.32 5.34 16.89
CA TYR A 14 -13.01 4.94 17.42
C TYR A 14 -12.20 6.17 17.88
N PHE A 15 -12.14 7.21 17.05
CA PHE A 15 -11.41 8.44 17.40
C PHE A 15 -12.08 9.30 18.47
N SER A 16 -13.37 9.09 18.75
CA SER A 16 -14.05 9.73 19.88
C SER A 16 -13.85 8.99 21.21
N GLU A 17 -13.07 7.91 21.23
CA GLU A 17 -12.83 7.05 22.40
C GLU A 17 -14.13 6.54 23.05
N ASP A 18 -15.18 6.33 22.24
CA ASP A 18 -16.43 5.73 22.70
C ASP A 18 -16.23 4.20 22.79
N PRO A 19 -16.36 3.56 23.97
CA PRO A 19 -16.08 2.13 24.10
C PRO A 19 -17.01 1.25 23.24
N ASP A 20 -18.30 1.57 23.21
CA ASP A 20 -19.28 0.80 22.42
C ASP A 20 -19.07 1.03 20.92
N GLY A 21 -18.80 2.28 20.54
CA GLY A 21 -18.41 2.68 19.19
C GLY A 21 -17.14 1.97 18.72
N THR A 22 -16.10 1.95 19.55
CA THR A 22 -14.82 1.28 19.27
C THR A 22 -15.00 -0.22 19.06
N ALA A 23 -15.77 -0.88 19.94
CA ALA A 23 -16.06 -2.31 19.81
C ALA A 23 -16.84 -2.61 18.51
N ALA A 24 -17.79 -1.74 18.14
CA ALA A 24 -18.55 -1.89 16.90
C ALA A 24 -17.66 -1.73 15.65
N VAL A 25 -16.77 -0.74 15.65
CA VAL A 25 -15.80 -0.53 14.56
C VAL A 25 -14.83 -1.71 14.45
N ALA A 26 -14.25 -2.17 15.56
CA ALA A 26 -13.34 -3.32 15.60
C ALA A 26 -14.01 -4.58 15.05
N LYS A 27 -15.29 -4.83 15.40
CA LYS A 27 -16.08 -5.95 14.87
C LYS A 27 -16.29 -5.83 13.35
N ALA A 28 -16.61 -4.64 12.84
CA ALA A 28 -16.79 -4.41 11.41
C ALA A 28 -15.49 -4.62 10.63
N VAL A 29 -14.36 -4.15 11.17
CA VAL A 29 -13.02 -4.36 10.61
C VAL A 29 -12.67 -5.85 10.59
N ASN A 30 -12.88 -6.57 11.70
CA ASN A 30 -12.65 -8.01 11.75
C ASN A 30 -13.42 -8.76 10.66
N GLN A 31 -14.70 -8.41 10.47
CA GLN A 31 -15.52 -9.03 9.42
C GLN A 31 -15.00 -8.71 8.01
N ALA A 32 -14.62 -7.45 7.75
CA ALA A 32 -14.05 -7.03 6.47
C ALA A 32 -12.74 -7.78 6.16
N CYS A 33 -11.82 -7.85 7.11
CA CYS A 33 -10.53 -8.53 6.95
C CYS A 33 -10.67 -10.05 6.80
N ARG A 34 -11.65 -10.69 7.48
CA ARG A 34 -11.96 -12.12 7.32
C ARG A 34 -12.61 -12.45 5.98
N ASP A 35 -13.53 -11.62 5.52
CA ASP A 35 -14.38 -11.98 4.38
C ASP A 35 -13.83 -11.52 3.03
N ILE A 36 -13.20 -10.35 2.98
CA ILE A 36 -12.74 -9.75 1.71
C ILE A 36 -11.33 -9.17 1.78
N GLY A 37 -10.78 -8.90 2.97
CA GLY A 37 -9.43 -8.36 3.12
C GLY A 37 -9.29 -6.87 2.77
N PHE A 38 -10.42 -6.21 2.47
CA PHE A 38 -10.54 -4.83 1.98
C PHE A 38 -11.66 -4.09 2.71
N LEU A 39 -11.48 -2.79 2.91
CA LEU A 39 -12.46 -1.87 3.46
C LEU A 39 -12.22 -0.46 2.91
N VAL A 40 -13.22 0.39 2.94
CA VAL A 40 -13.07 1.84 2.76
C VAL A 40 -13.29 2.50 4.11
N ILE A 41 -12.39 3.39 4.52
CA ILE A 41 -12.50 4.13 5.78
C ILE A 41 -12.85 5.60 5.53
N THR A 42 -13.66 6.17 6.42
CA THR A 42 -14.00 7.61 6.48
C THR A 42 -13.72 8.15 7.88
N GLU A 43 -13.74 9.47 8.05
CA GLU A 43 -13.47 10.14 9.35
C GLU A 43 -12.09 9.77 9.94
N HIS A 44 -11.11 9.61 9.07
CA HIS A 44 -9.74 9.12 9.35
C HIS A 44 -8.79 10.17 9.96
N GLN A 45 -9.28 11.36 10.32
CA GLN A 45 -8.52 12.47 10.93
C GLN A 45 -7.42 13.13 10.10
N ILE A 46 -7.02 12.56 8.95
CA ILE A 46 -6.08 13.22 8.03
C ILE A 46 -6.68 14.53 7.46
N PRO A 47 -5.98 15.68 7.59
CA PRO A 47 -6.48 16.95 7.06
C PRO A 47 -6.67 16.92 5.54
N GLY A 48 -7.86 17.32 5.07
CA GLY A 48 -8.15 17.40 3.63
C GLY A 48 -7.18 18.30 2.86
N GLU A 49 -6.74 19.41 3.47
CA GLU A 49 -5.77 20.33 2.88
C GLU A 49 -4.38 19.69 2.63
N LEU A 50 -3.99 18.69 3.42
CA LEU A 50 -2.75 17.95 3.23
C LEU A 50 -2.89 17.00 2.04
N ILE A 51 -4.03 16.29 1.96
CA ILE A 51 -4.38 15.40 0.83
C ILE A 51 -4.42 16.19 -0.48
N ASP A 52 -5.04 17.37 -0.49
CA ASP A 52 -5.13 18.23 -1.68
C ASP A 52 -3.75 18.73 -2.12
N ARG A 53 -2.91 19.12 -1.15
CA ARG A 53 -1.56 19.65 -1.41
C ARG A 53 -0.64 18.57 -1.97
N VAL A 54 -0.60 17.38 -1.35
CA VAL A 54 0.21 16.27 -1.85
C VAL A 54 -0.30 15.83 -3.22
N SER A 55 -1.63 15.77 -3.41
CA SER A 55 -2.23 15.38 -4.70
C SER A 55 -1.87 16.37 -5.81
N ARG A 56 -1.93 17.67 -5.54
CA ARG A 56 -1.57 18.72 -6.50
C ARG A 56 -0.08 18.69 -6.85
N LEU A 57 0.79 18.58 -5.85
CA LEU A 57 2.24 18.52 -6.06
C LEU A 57 2.66 17.25 -6.79
N THR A 58 1.98 16.13 -6.53
CA THR A 58 2.16 14.87 -7.26
C THR A 58 1.86 15.07 -8.75
N ARG A 59 0.71 15.68 -9.10
CA ARG A 59 0.38 15.98 -10.51
C ARG A 59 1.42 16.89 -11.16
N GLN A 60 1.80 17.95 -10.47
CA GLN A 60 2.84 18.89 -10.95
C GLN A 60 4.17 18.19 -11.21
N PHE A 61 4.57 17.23 -10.36
CA PHE A 61 5.77 16.43 -10.58
C PHE A 61 5.67 15.57 -11.83
N PHE A 62 4.57 14.84 -12.02
CA PHE A 62 4.41 13.97 -13.18
C PHE A 62 4.23 14.73 -14.50
N ASP A 63 3.74 15.98 -14.44
CA ASP A 63 3.67 16.89 -15.59
C ASP A 63 5.04 17.50 -15.97
N LEU A 64 6.11 17.30 -15.18
CA LEU A 64 7.45 17.78 -15.52
C LEU A 64 8.02 17.06 -16.77
N PRO A 65 8.93 17.72 -17.52
CA PRO A 65 9.70 17.04 -18.58
C PRO A 65 10.40 15.78 -18.05
N LEU A 66 10.43 14.72 -18.84
CA LEU A 66 11.07 13.45 -18.45
C LEU A 66 12.52 13.62 -17.97
N ALA A 67 13.28 14.52 -18.60
CA ALA A 67 14.65 14.83 -18.21
C ALA A 67 14.76 15.40 -16.78
N GLU A 68 13.74 16.11 -16.29
CA GLU A 68 13.69 16.60 -14.91
C GLU A 68 13.27 15.49 -13.95
N LYS A 69 12.27 14.67 -14.31
CA LYS A 69 11.84 13.52 -13.51
C LYS A 69 12.98 12.50 -13.30
N ARG A 70 13.77 12.25 -14.35
CA ARG A 70 14.92 11.32 -14.30
C ARG A 70 16.10 11.78 -13.45
N LYS A 71 16.15 13.05 -13.03
CA LYS A 71 17.19 13.51 -12.06
C LYS A 71 17.02 12.89 -10.68
N VAL A 72 15.84 12.32 -10.41
CA VAL A 72 15.50 11.69 -9.14
C VAL A 72 15.15 10.22 -9.33
N ASP A 73 15.70 9.58 -10.38
CA ASP A 73 15.61 8.13 -10.61
C ASP A 73 16.04 7.34 -9.38
N ARG A 74 15.54 6.10 -9.28
CA ARG A 74 15.96 5.15 -8.25
C ARG A 74 17.49 5.00 -8.23
N PRO A 75 18.17 5.23 -7.07
CA PRO A 75 19.63 5.16 -7.01
C PRO A 75 20.22 3.77 -7.27
N SER A 76 19.46 2.72 -6.94
CA SER A 76 19.82 1.32 -7.19
C SER A 76 18.56 0.44 -7.29
N PRO A 77 18.66 -0.78 -7.86
CA PRO A 77 17.54 -1.72 -7.89
C PRO A 77 17.00 -2.09 -6.51
N GLU A 78 17.88 -2.12 -5.50
CA GLU A 78 17.52 -2.44 -4.10
C GLU A 78 16.83 -1.26 -3.41
N MET A 79 17.16 -0.02 -3.81
CA MET A 79 16.57 1.18 -3.22
C MET A 79 15.23 1.53 -3.87
N VAL A 80 14.13 1.35 -3.13
CA VAL A 80 12.76 1.67 -3.58
C VAL A 80 12.39 3.13 -3.25
N ARG A 81 13.23 4.08 -3.69
CA ARG A 81 13.08 5.52 -3.48
C ARG A 81 13.34 6.28 -4.77
N GLY A 82 12.64 7.39 -4.99
CA GLY A 82 12.75 8.18 -6.23
C GLY A 82 11.77 7.73 -7.31
N TYR A 83 12.07 8.13 -8.55
CA TYR A 83 11.22 7.98 -9.74
C TYR A 83 11.48 6.65 -10.48
N SER A 84 10.40 6.03 -10.96
CA SER A 84 10.41 4.93 -11.95
C SER A 84 9.54 5.32 -13.13
N ALA A 85 10.04 5.19 -14.36
CA ALA A 85 9.32 5.61 -15.55
C ALA A 85 8.27 4.58 -16.01
N VAL A 86 7.43 4.99 -16.97
CA VAL A 86 6.38 4.13 -17.54
C VAL A 86 6.97 2.84 -18.13
N ALA A 87 6.30 1.71 -17.86
CA ALA A 87 6.68 0.38 -18.32
C ALA A 87 8.03 -0.16 -17.78
N GLU A 88 8.63 0.47 -16.77
CA GLU A 88 9.81 -0.08 -16.07
C GLU A 88 9.45 -1.05 -14.93
N GLU A 89 8.20 -1.06 -14.46
CA GLU A 89 7.69 -1.99 -13.43
C GLU A 89 6.47 -2.78 -13.95
N SER A 90 6.44 -4.10 -13.73
CA SER A 90 5.24 -4.94 -13.91
C SER A 90 4.91 -5.68 -12.62
N LEU A 91 3.64 -5.64 -12.21
CA LEU A 91 3.13 -6.37 -11.04
C LEU A 91 2.76 -7.83 -11.35
N SER A 92 2.71 -8.22 -12.63
CA SER A 92 2.32 -9.57 -13.06
C SER A 92 3.30 -10.66 -12.60
N TYR A 93 4.55 -10.30 -12.28
CA TYR A 93 5.57 -11.22 -11.81
C TYR A 93 5.27 -11.84 -10.43
N SER A 94 4.33 -11.28 -9.67
CA SER A 94 3.87 -11.90 -8.42
C SER A 94 3.07 -13.20 -8.64
N LEU A 95 2.61 -13.45 -9.88
CA LEU A 95 1.79 -14.60 -10.28
C LEU A 95 2.46 -15.51 -11.33
N GLU A 96 3.76 -15.35 -11.61
CA GLU A 96 4.52 -16.15 -12.59
C GLU A 96 3.96 -16.09 -14.04
N GLU A 97 3.19 -15.06 -14.40
CA GLU A 97 2.65 -14.85 -15.74
C GLU A 97 3.31 -13.66 -16.47
N SER A 98 3.66 -13.87 -17.75
CA SER A 98 4.17 -12.80 -18.64
C SER A 98 3.02 -11.90 -19.08
N ALA A 99 3.02 -10.64 -18.63
CA ALA A 99 2.10 -9.59 -19.09
C ALA A 99 2.88 -8.38 -19.62
N PRO A 100 2.29 -7.58 -20.52
CA PRO A 100 2.86 -6.28 -20.94
C PRO A 100 3.10 -5.37 -19.73
N GLY A 101 4.12 -4.51 -19.80
CA GLY A 101 4.46 -3.58 -18.71
C GLY A 101 3.27 -2.69 -18.30
N ASP A 102 3.14 -2.41 -16.99
CA ASP A 102 2.05 -1.58 -16.49
C ASP A 102 2.22 -0.14 -17.02
N LEU A 103 1.12 0.45 -17.53
CA LEU A 103 1.09 1.83 -18.03
C LEU A 103 1.04 2.82 -16.86
N LYS A 104 2.12 2.92 -16.09
CA LYS A 104 2.22 3.81 -14.94
C LYS A 104 3.65 4.29 -14.71
N GLU A 105 3.80 5.52 -14.27
CA GLU A 105 5.03 6.01 -13.65
C GLU A 105 4.83 6.19 -12.14
N SER A 106 5.92 6.18 -11.38
CA SER A 106 5.84 6.24 -9.92
C SER A 106 6.93 7.10 -9.30
N PHE A 107 6.66 7.64 -8.11
CA PHE A 107 7.64 8.27 -7.25
C PHE A 107 7.44 7.76 -5.82
N SER A 108 8.51 7.27 -5.20
CA SER A 108 8.45 6.62 -3.89
C SER A 108 9.37 7.28 -2.86
N ILE A 109 8.92 7.34 -1.62
CA ILE A 109 9.71 7.76 -0.46
C ILE A 109 9.53 6.77 0.70
N GLY A 110 10.40 6.84 1.69
CA GLY A 110 10.26 6.15 2.97
C GLY A 110 10.58 7.07 4.15
N PRO A 111 10.95 6.48 5.30
CA PRO A 111 11.27 7.24 6.50
C PRO A 111 12.31 8.33 6.23
N SER A 112 12.07 9.54 6.76
CA SER A 112 12.95 10.70 6.54
C SER A 112 13.80 11.05 7.75
N ASP A 113 13.25 10.92 8.96
CA ASP A 113 13.92 11.27 10.22
C ASP A 113 14.62 10.04 10.80
N VAL A 114 15.61 9.54 10.07
CA VAL A 114 16.37 8.33 10.41
C VAL A 114 17.49 8.68 11.42
N PRO A 115 17.49 8.11 12.64
CA PRO A 115 18.57 8.29 13.60
C PRO A 115 19.93 7.78 13.12
N ASP A 116 21.01 8.37 13.64
CA ASP A 116 22.38 7.89 13.43
C ASP A 116 22.71 6.78 14.45
N GLU A 117 22.00 5.66 14.34
CA GLU A 117 22.16 4.47 15.19
C GLU A 117 22.33 3.21 14.35
N ASP A 118 23.09 2.23 14.87
CA ASP A 118 23.44 0.99 14.14
C ASP A 118 22.21 0.26 13.58
N TYR A 119 21.09 0.28 14.31
CA TYR A 119 19.84 -0.35 13.87
C TYR A 119 19.40 0.07 12.46
N TYR A 120 19.62 1.34 12.07
CA TYR A 120 19.14 1.90 10.81
C TYR A 120 20.13 1.77 9.66
N HIS A 121 21.40 1.49 9.95
CA HIS A 121 22.51 1.52 8.98
C HIS A 121 23.25 0.18 8.87
N ASN A 122 22.88 -0.83 9.67
CA ASN A 122 23.47 -2.15 9.61
C ASN A 122 23.03 -2.93 8.33
N ALA A 123 23.68 -4.07 8.09
CA ALA A 123 23.42 -4.87 6.91
C ALA A 123 21.99 -5.44 6.82
N GLN A 124 21.31 -5.68 7.95
CA GLN A 124 19.94 -6.21 7.96
C GLN A 124 18.90 -5.13 7.62
N ALA A 125 19.17 -3.88 7.98
CA ALA A 125 18.35 -2.74 7.60
C ALA A 125 18.32 -2.51 6.07
N GLY A 126 19.33 -3.00 5.36
CA GLY A 126 19.44 -2.88 3.91
C GLY A 126 19.34 -1.43 3.46
N SER A 127 18.49 -1.16 2.46
CA SER A 127 18.21 0.19 1.96
C SER A 127 16.91 0.78 2.49
N HIS A 128 16.30 0.21 3.52
CA HIS A 128 14.98 0.66 4.01
C HIS A 128 15.00 2.09 4.56
N PHE A 129 16.12 2.49 5.16
CA PHE A 129 16.34 3.83 5.72
C PHE A 129 17.32 4.69 4.90
N ALA A 130 17.59 4.29 3.66
CA ALA A 130 18.42 5.10 2.77
C ALA A 130 17.76 6.47 2.51
N PRO A 131 18.56 7.55 2.34
CA PRO A 131 18.02 8.89 2.10
C PRO A 131 17.07 8.95 0.90
N ASN A 132 15.94 9.64 1.09
CA ASN A 132 15.01 9.94 0.01
C ASN A 132 15.65 10.87 -1.04
N VAL A 133 15.30 10.68 -2.32
CA VAL A 133 15.77 11.51 -3.44
C VAL A 133 14.67 12.49 -3.83
N TRP A 134 15.00 13.78 -3.91
CA TRP A 134 14.01 14.85 -4.05
C TRP A 134 14.24 15.69 -5.30
N PRO A 135 13.17 16.16 -5.98
CA PRO A 135 13.30 17.13 -7.05
C PRO A 135 13.88 18.44 -6.51
N ALA A 136 14.51 19.22 -7.38
CA ALA A 136 15.12 20.47 -6.99
C ALA A 136 14.07 21.46 -6.43
N GLN A 137 14.36 22.10 -5.30
CA GLN A 137 13.40 22.96 -4.58
C GLN A 137 12.89 24.13 -5.43
N ASN A 138 13.73 24.65 -6.34
CA ASN A 138 13.33 25.72 -7.25
C ASN A 138 12.37 25.24 -8.36
N LEU A 139 12.33 23.95 -8.66
CA LEU A 139 11.44 23.36 -9.65
C LEU A 139 10.07 23.02 -9.05
N LEU A 140 10.06 22.44 -7.85
CA LEU A 140 8.84 22.11 -7.11
C LEU A 140 8.94 22.54 -5.64
N PRO A 141 8.73 23.83 -5.34
CA PRO A 141 8.77 24.33 -3.97
C PRO A 141 7.74 23.62 -3.07
N GLY A 142 8.15 23.20 -1.88
CA GLY A 142 7.26 22.54 -0.92
C GLY A 142 7.01 21.05 -1.18
N PHE A 143 7.60 20.46 -2.23
CA PHE A 143 7.39 19.06 -2.58
C PHE A 143 7.89 18.11 -1.50
N LYS A 144 9.16 18.29 -1.08
CA LYS A 144 9.77 17.50 -0.03
C LYS A 144 8.96 17.58 1.26
N GLU A 145 8.69 18.81 1.72
CA GLU A 145 8.02 19.06 3.00
C GLU A 145 6.60 18.49 3.02
N THR A 146 5.86 18.60 1.90
CA THR A 146 4.51 18.05 1.80
C THR A 146 4.51 16.52 1.78
N TYR A 147 5.44 15.90 1.04
CA TYR A 147 5.55 14.45 0.98
C TYR A 147 5.96 13.84 2.31
N GLN A 148 6.86 14.49 3.05
CA GLN A 148 7.24 14.10 4.41
C GLN A 148 6.06 14.21 5.37
N ALA A 149 5.39 15.36 5.42
CA ALA A 149 4.21 15.54 6.26
C ALA A 149 3.08 14.54 5.95
N TYR A 150 2.88 14.19 4.68
CA TYR A 150 1.91 13.16 4.30
C TYR A 150 2.37 11.76 4.71
N PHE A 151 3.66 11.44 4.59
CA PHE A 151 4.22 10.17 5.08
C PHE A 151 3.99 10.01 6.58
N ASP A 152 4.25 11.05 7.37
CA ASP A 152 4.10 11.02 8.82
C ASP A 152 2.62 10.86 9.20
N ALA A 153 1.71 11.62 8.57
CA ALA A 153 0.28 11.51 8.82
C ALA A 153 -0.28 10.12 8.43
N MET A 154 0.22 9.51 7.34
CA MET A 154 -0.12 8.13 6.98
C MET A 154 0.44 7.11 7.98
N SER A 155 1.62 7.37 8.55
CA SER A 155 2.24 6.52 9.57
C SER A 155 1.41 6.51 10.86
N GLU A 156 0.94 7.69 11.31
CA GLU A 156 0.04 7.83 12.46
C GLU A 156 -1.31 7.13 12.23
N LEU A 157 -1.90 7.28 11.05
CA LEU A 157 -3.13 6.57 10.68
C LEU A 157 -2.90 5.06 10.62
N ALA A 158 -1.77 4.60 10.08
CA ALA A 158 -1.45 3.18 10.05
C ALA A 158 -1.26 2.61 11.47
N GLN A 159 -0.62 3.32 12.38
CA GLN A 159 -0.55 2.94 13.79
C GLN A 159 -1.95 2.83 14.41
N SER A 160 -2.82 3.82 14.19
CA SER A 160 -4.21 3.79 14.66
C SER A 160 -4.99 2.58 14.12
N LEU A 161 -4.82 2.26 12.84
CA LEU A 161 -5.42 1.07 12.22
C LEU A 161 -4.84 -0.24 12.80
N MET A 162 -3.53 -0.29 13.06
CA MET A 162 -2.89 -1.46 13.69
C MET A 162 -3.40 -1.70 15.11
N ARG A 163 -3.66 -0.64 15.89
CA ARG A 163 -4.30 -0.75 17.21
C ARG A 163 -5.75 -1.23 17.12
N LEU A 164 -6.51 -0.68 16.18
CA LEU A 164 -7.86 -1.15 15.88
C LEU A 164 -7.87 -2.61 15.40
N PHE A 165 -6.84 -3.03 14.67
CA PHE A 165 -6.65 -4.43 14.27
C PHE A 165 -6.35 -5.33 15.46
N ALA A 166 -5.55 -4.87 16.43
CA ALA A 166 -5.31 -5.61 17.66
C ALA A 166 -6.61 -5.85 18.43
N LEU A 167 -7.44 -4.80 18.61
CA LEU A 167 -8.77 -4.92 19.21
C LEU A 167 -9.69 -5.87 18.43
N ALA A 168 -9.69 -5.78 17.10
CA ALA A 168 -10.46 -6.66 16.22
C ALA A 168 -10.03 -8.14 16.31
N LEU A 169 -8.78 -8.40 16.72
CA LEU A 169 -8.21 -9.72 16.98
C LEU A 169 -8.29 -10.13 18.45
N GLU A 170 -8.98 -9.35 19.30
CA GLU A 170 -9.10 -9.58 20.75
C GLU A 170 -7.73 -9.60 21.47
N LEU A 171 -6.79 -8.79 20.99
CA LEU A 171 -5.49 -8.54 21.60
C LEU A 171 -5.51 -7.22 22.39
N ASP A 172 -4.42 -6.98 23.14
CA ASP A 172 -4.16 -5.66 23.73
C ASP A 172 -4.10 -4.59 22.64
N GLU A 173 -4.69 -3.42 22.87
CA GLU A 173 -4.77 -2.34 21.87
C GLU A 173 -3.39 -1.95 21.35
N CYS A 174 -2.38 -1.89 22.21
CA CYS A 174 -1.03 -1.48 21.87
C CYS A 174 -0.13 -2.66 21.46
N PHE A 175 -0.70 -3.85 21.21
CA PHE A 175 0.05 -5.09 20.95
C PHE A 175 1.08 -4.96 19.82
N PHE A 176 0.82 -4.11 18.82
CA PHE A 176 1.71 -3.92 17.67
C PHE A 176 2.67 -2.75 17.80
N ASP A 177 2.55 -1.89 18.82
CA ASP A 177 3.30 -0.62 18.89
C ASP A 177 4.82 -0.85 18.84
N ASP A 178 5.33 -1.82 19.58
CA ASP A 178 6.76 -2.20 19.61
C ASP A 178 7.26 -2.87 18.31
N LYS A 179 6.34 -3.32 17.45
CA LYS A 179 6.63 -4.01 16.19
C LYS A 179 6.65 -3.08 15.00
N ILE A 180 6.21 -1.83 15.17
CA ILE A 180 6.03 -0.84 14.11
C ILE A 180 6.66 0.52 14.45
N ASP A 181 7.30 0.67 15.61
CA ASP A 181 7.95 1.90 16.07
C ASP A 181 9.12 2.38 15.18
N ARG A 182 9.65 1.49 14.34
CA ARG A 182 10.77 1.70 13.41
C ARG A 182 10.47 1.08 12.05
N HIS A 183 9.22 1.21 11.62
CA HIS A 183 8.71 0.55 10.42
C HIS A 183 9.49 0.88 9.15
N ILE A 184 9.57 -0.10 8.24
CA ILE A 184 10.20 0.06 6.92
C ILE A 184 9.20 0.43 5.81
N SER A 185 8.10 1.09 6.20
CA SER A 185 7.00 1.51 5.32
C SER A 185 7.44 2.41 4.16
N MET A 186 6.59 2.50 3.13
CA MET A 186 6.86 3.27 1.92
C MET A 186 5.61 4.04 1.47
N PHE A 187 5.79 5.30 1.11
CA PHE A 187 4.78 6.06 0.37
C PHE A 187 5.13 6.09 -1.11
N ARG A 188 4.19 5.70 -1.97
CA ARG A 188 4.32 5.70 -3.43
C ARG A 188 3.16 6.47 -4.06
N SER A 189 3.48 7.51 -4.79
CA SER A 189 2.55 8.14 -5.73
C SER A 189 2.66 7.48 -7.10
N LEU A 190 1.51 7.15 -7.70
CA LEU A 190 1.37 6.53 -9.02
C LEU A 190 0.61 7.47 -9.94
N SER A 191 1.08 7.62 -11.17
CA SER A 191 0.39 8.33 -12.25
C SER A 191 0.17 7.39 -13.43
N TYR A 192 -1.09 7.28 -13.85
CA TYR A 192 -1.52 6.52 -15.00
C TYR A 192 -1.92 7.51 -16.09
N PRO A 193 -1.36 7.39 -17.31
CA PRO A 193 -1.64 8.31 -18.39
C PRO A 193 -3.09 8.19 -18.88
N ASP A 194 -3.52 9.22 -19.60
CA ASP A 194 -4.78 9.19 -20.34
C ASP A 194 -4.69 8.12 -21.43
N ILE A 195 -5.61 7.16 -21.40
CA ILE A 195 -5.66 6.10 -22.39
C ILE A 195 -6.70 6.50 -23.44
N LYS A 196 -6.22 6.89 -24.63
CA LYS A 196 -7.05 7.28 -25.80
C LYS A 196 -6.95 6.32 -26.98
N THR A 197 -6.09 5.31 -26.89
CA THR A 197 -5.80 4.34 -27.95
C THR A 197 -6.08 2.94 -27.44
N GLU A 198 -6.29 1.98 -28.35
CA GLU A 198 -6.40 0.58 -27.98
C GLU A 198 -5.17 0.13 -27.18
N VAL A 199 -5.42 -0.53 -26.07
CA VAL A 199 -4.41 -1.22 -25.26
C VAL A 199 -4.30 -2.67 -25.73
N GLU A 200 -3.20 -3.34 -25.44
CA GLU A 200 -3.05 -4.75 -25.78
C GLU A 200 -4.12 -5.60 -25.07
N ALA A 201 -4.54 -6.69 -25.71
CA ALA A 201 -5.53 -7.59 -25.13
C ALA A 201 -5.04 -8.12 -23.77
N GLY A 202 -5.81 -7.88 -22.71
CA GLY A 202 -5.45 -8.28 -21.35
C GLY A 202 -4.55 -7.29 -20.60
N GLN A 203 -4.09 -6.21 -21.23
CA GLN A 203 -3.32 -5.15 -20.56
C GLN A 203 -4.22 -4.39 -19.58
N LEU A 204 -3.75 -4.23 -18.34
CA LEU A 204 -4.43 -3.51 -17.27
C LEU A 204 -3.61 -2.29 -16.85
N ARG A 205 -4.24 -1.33 -16.18
CA ARG A 205 -3.51 -0.22 -15.52
C ARG A 205 -2.59 -0.74 -14.43
N ALA A 206 -3.08 -1.69 -13.63
CA ALA A 206 -2.28 -2.47 -12.73
C ALA A 206 -2.75 -3.92 -12.74
N SER A 207 -1.80 -4.82 -12.99
CA SER A 207 -2.03 -6.27 -13.03
C SER A 207 -2.51 -6.82 -11.68
N ALA A 208 -3.11 -8.01 -11.67
CA ALA A 208 -3.58 -8.65 -10.44
C ALA A 208 -2.40 -9.00 -9.52
N HIS A 209 -2.48 -8.62 -8.24
CA HIS A 209 -1.44 -8.88 -7.23
C HIS A 209 -2.02 -8.86 -5.81
N THR A 210 -1.22 -9.33 -4.84
CA THR A 210 -1.41 -9.06 -3.41
C THR A 210 -0.30 -8.14 -2.90
N ASP A 211 -0.58 -7.44 -1.81
CA ASP A 211 0.41 -6.60 -1.14
C ASP A 211 1.18 -7.40 -0.10
N TYR A 212 2.45 -7.05 0.10
CA TYR A 212 3.35 -7.87 0.92
C TYR A 212 3.29 -7.54 2.41
N GLY A 213 3.00 -6.29 2.78
CA GLY A 213 3.15 -5.79 4.15
C GLY A 213 2.03 -6.18 5.10
N SER A 214 1.85 -5.38 6.16
CA SER A 214 0.75 -5.62 7.10
C SER A 214 -0.56 -5.03 6.57
N LEU A 215 -0.52 -3.79 6.08
CA LEU A 215 -1.65 -3.14 5.42
C LEU A 215 -1.18 -2.14 4.36
N THR A 216 -2.09 -1.79 3.47
CA THR A 216 -1.92 -0.72 2.48
C THR A 216 -3.06 0.28 2.63
N ILE A 217 -2.74 1.57 2.61
CA ILE A 217 -3.71 2.67 2.60
C ILE A 217 -3.62 3.35 1.24
N VAL A 218 -4.73 3.41 0.52
CA VAL A 218 -4.79 3.98 -0.82
C VAL A 218 -5.76 5.14 -0.84
N ARG A 219 -5.29 6.31 -1.29
CA ARG A 219 -6.18 7.37 -1.81
C ARG A 219 -6.39 7.14 -3.29
N PRO A 220 -7.54 6.59 -3.71
CA PRO A 220 -7.90 6.62 -5.12
C PRO A 220 -8.30 8.06 -5.50
N ASP A 221 -8.21 8.38 -6.79
CA ASP A 221 -8.96 9.48 -7.36
C ASP A 221 -10.32 9.00 -7.92
N ASN A 222 -11.12 9.95 -8.41
CA ASN A 222 -12.45 9.68 -8.99
C ASN A 222 -12.39 9.42 -10.51
N ALA A 223 -11.24 8.95 -11.03
CA ALA A 223 -11.12 8.66 -12.46
C ALA A 223 -11.97 7.43 -12.87
N LEU A 224 -12.39 7.39 -14.14
CA LEU A 224 -13.09 6.24 -14.70
C LEU A 224 -12.18 5.01 -14.81
N GLY A 225 -12.76 3.82 -14.64
CA GLY A 225 -11.99 2.59 -14.45
C GLY A 225 -11.44 2.50 -13.02
N GLY A 226 -11.45 1.31 -12.44
CA GLY A 226 -11.43 1.20 -10.99
C GLY A 226 -10.50 0.14 -10.43
N LEU A 227 -10.23 0.30 -9.15
CA LEU A 227 -9.70 -0.77 -8.32
C LEU A 227 -10.77 -1.86 -8.19
N GLN A 228 -10.38 -3.11 -8.48
CA GLN A 228 -11.20 -4.29 -8.29
C GLN A 228 -10.50 -5.26 -7.34
N VAL A 229 -11.28 -5.93 -6.51
CA VAL A 229 -10.82 -6.98 -5.59
C VAL A 229 -11.49 -8.31 -5.93
N ARG A 230 -10.78 -9.42 -5.76
CA ARG A 230 -11.31 -10.76 -6.02
C ARG A 230 -11.93 -11.34 -4.75
N ASN A 231 -13.26 -11.40 -4.68
CA ASN A 231 -13.97 -11.93 -3.50
C ASN A 231 -13.73 -13.45 -3.31
N ARG A 232 -14.20 -14.02 -2.19
CA ARG A 232 -14.03 -15.47 -1.89
C ARG A 232 -14.80 -16.40 -2.83
N GLN A 233 -15.73 -15.89 -3.63
CA GLN A 233 -16.40 -16.65 -4.69
C GLN A 233 -15.56 -16.69 -5.98
N GLY A 234 -14.43 -15.97 -6.00
CA GLY A 234 -13.53 -15.87 -7.15
C GLY A 234 -13.92 -14.78 -8.15
N GLU A 235 -14.93 -13.96 -7.83
CA GLU A 235 -15.45 -12.89 -8.66
C GLU A 235 -14.69 -11.58 -8.43
N TRP A 236 -14.51 -10.79 -9.48
CA TRP A 236 -13.98 -9.43 -9.37
C TRP A 236 -15.10 -8.46 -9.03
N VAL A 237 -14.95 -7.72 -7.93
CA VAL A 237 -15.91 -6.70 -7.48
C VAL A 237 -15.23 -5.34 -7.39
N ASP A 238 -15.96 -4.29 -7.76
CA ASP A 238 -15.44 -2.92 -7.73
C ASP A 238 -15.32 -2.42 -6.29
N VAL A 239 -14.23 -1.70 -6.02
CA VAL A 239 -14.08 -0.94 -4.76
C VAL A 239 -14.80 0.40 -4.93
N PRO A 240 -15.77 0.75 -4.05
CA PRO A 240 -16.50 1.99 -4.19
C PRO A 240 -15.59 3.20 -3.95
N TYR A 241 -15.73 4.22 -4.80
CA TYR A 241 -15.13 5.53 -4.53
C TYR A 241 -15.96 6.26 -3.47
N VAL A 242 -15.29 6.75 -2.43
CA VAL A 242 -15.88 7.59 -1.39
C VAL A 242 -15.09 8.89 -1.33
N GLU A 243 -15.79 10.01 -1.43
CA GLU A 243 -15.19 11.32 -1.23
C GLU A 243 -14.60 11.41 0.18
N ASN A 244 -13.36 11.87 0.29
CA ASN A 244 -12.59 11.85 1.54
C ASN A 244 -12.46 10.45 2.20
N GLY A 245 -12.58 9.38 1.41
CA GLY A 245 -12.31 8.02 1.87
C GLY A 245 -10.90 7.53 1.48
N PHE A 246 -10.35 6.64 2.30
CA PHE A 246 -9.21 5.80 1.92
C PHE A 246 -9.66 4.35 1.75
N VAL A 247 -9.14 3.66 0.76
CA VAL A 247 -9.22 2.20 0.69
C VAL A 247 -8.11 1.64 1.57
N VAL A 248 -8.43 0.64 2.38
CA VAL A 248 -7.47 -0.12 3.18
C VAL A 248 -7.59 -1.58 2.81
N ASN A 249 -6.44 -2.23 2.63
CA ASN A 249 -6.38 -3.68 2.53
C ASN A 249 -5.26 -4.22 3.40
N ILE A 250 -5.40 -5.48 3.82
CA ILE A 250 -4.30 -6.17 4.50
C ILE A 250 -3.37 -6.83 3.47
N GLY A 251 -2.11 -7.00 3.86
CA GLY A 251 -1.11 -7.70 3.05
C GLY A 251 -0.75 -9.08 3.60
N ASP A 252 0.16 -9.74 2.89
CA ASP A 252 0.59 -11.11 3.14
C ASP A 252 1.16 -11.30 4.56
N LEU A 253 1.89 -10.33 5.11
CA LEU A 253 2.41 -10.42 6.48
C LEU A 253 1.30 -10.45 7.53
N MET A 254 0.23 -9.67 7.35
CA MET A 254 -0.93 -9.69 8.26
C MET A 254 -1.73 -10.99 8.13
N MET A 255 -1.90 -11.50 6.90
CA MET A 255 -2.49 -12.82 6.68
C MET A 255 -1.68 -13.92 7.39
N GLN A 256 -0.35 -13.85 7.33
CA GLN A 256 0.53 -14.79 8.03
C GLN A 256 0.44 -14.66 9.57
N TRP A 257 0.46 -13.44 10.11
CA TRP A 257 0.25 -13.18 11.54
C TRP A 257 -1.07 -13.78 12.04
N THR A 258 -2.14 -13.59 11.29
CA THR A 258 -3.47 -14.09 11.64
C THR A 258 -3.69 -15.56 11.27
N ASN A 259 -2.65 -16.25 10.78
CA ASN A 259 -2.70 -17.67 10.41
C ASN A 259 -3.84 -17.98 9.41
N ASP A 260 -3.98 -17.10 8.41
CA ASP A 260 -5.00 -17.09 7.34
C ASP A 260 -6.45 -16.85 7.83
N GLN A 261 -6.65 -16.39 9.06
CA GLN A 261 -7.98 -15.97 9.51
C GLN A 261 -8.44 -14.71 8.80
N TRP A 262 -7.54 -13.74 8.62
CA TRP A 262 -7.74 -12.63 7.71
C TRP A 262 -7.08 -12.94 6.37
N ILE A 263 -7.63 -12.38 5.28
CA ILE A 263 -7.18 -12.71 3.92
C ILE A 263 -6.50 -11.53 3.22
N SER A 264 -5.30 -11.77 2.68
CA SER A 264 -4.63 -10.89 1.72
C SER A 264 -5.21 -11.17 0.34
N THR A 265 -5.90 -10.19 -0.25
CA THR A 265 -6.77 -10.45 -1.40
C THR A 265 -6.20 -9.91 -2.69
N LEU A 266 -6.31 -10.71 -3.75
CA LEU A 266 -5.94 -10.30 -5.10
C LEU A 266 -6.75 -9.08 -5.53
N HIS A 267 -6.05 -8.05 -6.00
CA HIS A 267 -6.65 -6.84 -6.51
C HIS A 267 -5.94 -6.37 -7.78
N ARG A 268 -6.66 -5.59 -8.60
CA ARG A 268 -6.17 -5.07 -9.90
C ARG A 268 -6.76 -3.69 -10.17
N VAL A 269 -6.18 -2.94 -11.11
CA VAL A 269 -6.77 -1.69 -11.62
C VAL A 269 -7.12 -1.88 -13.08
N VAL A 270 -8.42 -1.86 -13.38
CA VAL A 270 -8.91 -2.02 -14.76
C VAL A 270 -8.83 -0.71 -15.54
N ASN A 271 -8.83 -0.83 -16.86
CA ASN A 271 -8.86 0.33 -17.73
C ASN A 271 -10.22 1.04 -17.65
N PRO A 272 -10.27 2.35 -17.92
CA PRO A 272 -11.52 3.05 -18.17
C PRO A 272 -12.28 2.42 -19.37
N PRO A 273 -13.59 2.67 -19.51
CA PRO A 273 -14.31 2.34 -20.74
C PRO A 273 -13.61 2.98 -21.95
N MET A 274 -13.24 2.18 -22.95
CA MET A 274 -12.52 2.64 -24.15
C MET A 274 -13.31 3.65 -24.99
N THR A 275 -14.63 3.73 -24.78
CA THR A 275 -15.53 4.70 -25.42
C THR A 275 -15.59 6.04 -24.68
N SER A 276 -14.78 6.25 -23.64
CA SER A 276 -14.77 7.49 -22.87
C SER A 276 -14.00 8.58 -23.59
N GLU A 277 -14.69 9.68 -23.93
CA GLU A 277 -14.08 10.92 -24.43
C GLU A 277 -13.51 11.82 -23.31
N GLN A 278 -13.77 11.46 -22.03
CA GLN A 278 -13.28 12.21 -20.87
C GLN A 278 -11.81 11.86 -20.57
N ASP A 279 -11.01 12.86 -20.15
CA ASP A 279 -9.66 12.64 -19.60
C ASP A 279 -9.76 11.62 -18.46
N ASN A 280 -9.07 10.50 -18.63
CA ASN A 280 -9.12 9.39 -17.71
C ASN A 280 -7.80 9.19 -16.96
N ARG A 281 -6.88 10.18 -16.98
CA ARG A 281 -5.68 10.17 -16.14
C ARG A 281 -6.05 9.84 -14.71
N ARG A 282 -5.31 8.89 -14.15
CA ARG A 282 -5.52 8.42 -12.78
C ARG A 282 -4.29 8.70 -11.95
N GLN A 283 -4.51 9.15 -10.72
CA GLN A 283 -3.50 9.25 -9.69
C GLN A 283 -3.90 8.35 -8.51
N SER A 284 -2.91 7.68 -7.93
CA SER A 284 -3.09 6.91 -6.71
C SER A 284 -2.00 7.27 -5.72
N LEU A 285 -2.38 7.61 -4.49
CA LEU A 285 -1.43 7.80 -3.39
C LEU A 285 -1.48 6.56 -2.51
N VAL A 286 -0.39 5.81 -2.44
CA VAL A 286 -0.37 4.48 -1.82
C VAL A 286 0.66 4.45 -0.72
N PHE A 287 0.21 4.21 0.52
CA PHE A 287 1.07 3.99 1.67
C PHE A 287 1.10 2.50 1.99
N PHE A 288 2.24 1.87 1.74
CA PHE A 288 2.50 0.46 2.05
C PHE A 288 3.10 0.38 3.44
N HIS A 289 2.28 -0.01 4.42
CA HIS A 289 2.74 -0.15 5.79
C HIS A 289 3.44 -1.50 5.99
N GLN A 290 4.62 -1.45 6.58
CA GLN A 290 5.43 -2.61 6.95
C GLN A 290 5.69 -2.59 8.46
N PRO A 291 5.85 -3.74 9.12
CA PRO A 291 6.48 -3.80 10.44
C PRO A 291 7.95 -3.33 10.41
N ASN A 292 8.59 -3.28 11.57
CA ASN A 292 10.06 -3.18 11.67
C ASN A 292 10.71 -4.35 10.93
N TYR A 293 11.88 -4.14 10.30
CA TYR A 293 12.50 -5.19 9.47
C TYR A 293 12.83 -6.47 10.25
N ASP A 294 13.14 -6.34 11.54
CA ASP A 294 13.49 -7.44 12.45
C ASP A 294 12.28 -8.01 13.20
N THR A 295 11.08 -7.44 13.02
CA THR A 295 9.87 -7.97 13.63
C THR A 295 9.60 -9.39 13.15
N LEU A 296 9.50 -10.32 14.10
CA LEU A 296 9.19 -11.72 13.83
C LEU A 296 7.70 -11.90 13.53
N ILE A 297 7.41 -12.37 12.32
CA ILE A 297 6.08 -12.68 11.83
C ILE A 297 5.78 -14.15 12.12
N GLN A 298 4.99 -14.38 13.16
CA GLN A 298 4.56 -15.70 13.61
C GLN A 298 3.10 -15.67 14.07
N CYS A 299 2.44 -16.83 14.06
CA CYS A 299 1.02 -16.93 14.41
C CYS A 299 0.71 -16.22 15.74
N LEU A 300 -0.22 -15.27 15.71
CA LEU A 300 -0.63 -14.49 16.86
C LEU A 300 -1.38 -15.33 17.90
N PRO A 301 -1.38 -14.90 19.17
CA PRO A 301 -2.30 -15.42 20.18
C PRO A 301 -3.76 -15.33 19.68
N GLY A 302 -4.59 -16.33 20.01
CA GLY A 302 -5.98 -16.40 19.54
C GLY A 302 -6.15 -16.78 18.06
N CYS A 303 -5.08 -16.73 17.25
CA CYS A 303 -5.13 -17.10 15.84
C CYS A 303 -4.90 -18.59 15.56
N LEU A 304 -4.61 -19.39 16.60
CA LEU A 304 -4.38 -20.83 16.53
C LEU A 304 -5.35 -21.58 17.43
N GLN A 305 -5.98 -22.62 16.90
CA GLN A 305 -6.84 -23.51 17.70
C GLN A 305 -5.98 -24.36 18.65
N PRO A 306 -6.45 -24.67 19.87
CA PRO A 306 -5.72 -25.54 20.79
C PRO A 306 -5.35 -26.89 20.16
N GLY A 307 -4.06 -27.25 20.21
CA GLY A 307 -3.53 -28.50 19.64
C GLY A 307 -3.24 -28.48 18.13
N ALA A 308 -3.50 -27.37 17.44
CA ALA A 308 -3.12 -27.20 16.04
C ALA A 308 -1.66 -26.70 15.91
N THR A 309 -1.07 -26.88 14.74
CA THR A 309 0.23 -26.30 14.36
C THR A 309 0.03 -25.06 13.49
N PRO A 310 0.88 -24.02 13.62
CA PRO A 310 0.87 -22.86 12.73
C PRO A 310 0.99 -23.29 11.26
N ARG A 311 0.27 -22.62 10.36
CA ARG A 311 0.32 -22.89 8.91
C ARG A 311 1.63 -22.45 8.28
N HIS A 312 2.24 -21.42 8.86
CA HIS A 312 3.43 -20.76 8.32
C HIS A 312 4.60 -20.88 9.29
N ALA A 313 5.80 -21.08 8.75
CA ALA A 313 7.02 -20.94 9.54
C ALA A 313 7.25 -19.46 9.89
N PRO A 314 7.83 -19.15 11.06
CA PRO A 314 8.21 -17.78 11.40
C PRO A 314 9.19 -17.19 10.38
N VAL A 315 9.03 -15.89 10.07
CA VAL A 315 9.91 -15.12 9.18
C VAL A 315 10.01 -13.69 9.69
N THR A 316 11.13 -13.00 9.49
CA THR A 316 11.18 -11.55 9.79
C THR A 316 10.49 -10.75 8.69
N SER A 317 10.01 -9.55 8.99
CA SER A 317 9.41 -8.66 7.98
C SER A 317 10.38 -8.35 6.83
N GLY A 318 11.65 -8.06 7.16
CA GLY A 318 12.71 -7.79 6.20
C GLY A 318 13.01 -8.97 5.29
N ASP A 319 13.15 -10.18 5.86
CA ASP A 319 13.41 -11.40 5.07
C ASP A 319 12.22 -11.72 4.14
N HIS A 320 10.99 -11.54 4.63
CA HIS A 320 9.79 -11.72 3.80
C HIS A 320 9.82 -10.77 2.61
N LEU A 321 10.04 -9.47 2.85
CA LEU A 321 10.06 -8.46 1.81
C LEU A 321 11.20 -8.70 0.80
N LEU A 322 12.39 -9.06 1.27
CA LEU A 322 13.52 -9.45 0.42
C LEU A 322 13.16 -10.65 -0.48
N SER A 323 12.50 -11.68 0.08
CA SER A 323 12.09 -12.85 -0.69
C SER A 323 11.13 -12.51 -1.83
N LYS A 324 10.26 -11.50 -1.65
CA LYS A 324 9.33 -11.03 -2.68
C LYS A 324 10.05 -10.25 -3.77
N PHE A 325 11.02 -9.39 -3.44
CA PHE A 325 11.84 -8.68 -4.42
C PHE A 325 12.71 -9.63 -5.26
N VAL A 326 13.31 -10.65 -4.64
CA VAL A 326 14.08 -11.68 -5.38
C VAL A 326 13.19 -12.43 -6.36
N LYS A 327 11.95 -12.78 -5.96
CA LYS A 327 11.00 -13.41 -6.89
C LYS A 327 10.65 -12.49 -8.06
N GLN A 328 10.30 -11.23 -7.81
CA GLN A 328 10.00 -10.27 -8.88
C GLN A 328 11.17 -10.11 -9.86
N THR A 329 12.41 -10.02 -9.38
CA THR A 329 13.60 -9.85 -10.24
C THR A 329 14.01 -11.11 -10.97
N THR A 330 13.83 -12.30 -10.37
CA THR A 330 14.19 -13.59 -10.97
C THR A 330 13.21 -14.00 -12.08
N PHE A 331 11.92 -13.72 -11.91
CA PHE A 331 10.88 -14.03 -12.90
C PHE A 331 10.55 -12.84 -13.82
N GLY A 332 11.02 -11.63 -13.48
CA GLY A 332 10.81 -10.38 -14.22
C GLY A 332 11.62 -10.21 -15.50
N GLY A 333 12.54 -11.14 -15.78
CA GLY A 333 13.44 -11.05 -16.93
C GLY A 333 14.59 -10.08 -16.69
N SER A 334 15.79 -10.55 -17.01
CA SER A 334 17.00 -9.74 -17.05
C SER A 334 16.79 -8.52 -17.95
N LYS A 335 17.22 -7.35 -17.46
CA LYS A 335 17.29 -6.08 -18.21
C LYS A 335 17.63 -6.34 -19.68
N VAL A 336 16.77 -5.89 -20.60
CA VAL A 336 17.20 -5.67 -21.97
C VAL A 336 18.20 -4.52 -21.91
N ALA A 337 19.44 -4.81 -22.28
CA ALA A 337 20.59 -3.90 -22.25
C ALA A 337 20.40 -2.68 -23.16
#